data_AF-A0A1E3RJY8-F1
#
_entry.id   AF-A0A1E3RJY8-F1
#
_cell.length_a   1.000
_cell.length_b   1.000
_cell.length_c   1.000
_cell.angle_alpha   90.00
_cell.angle_beta   90.00
_cell.angle_gamma   90.00
#
_symmetry.space_group_name_H-M   'P 1'
#
loop_
_entity.id
_entity.type
_entity.pdbx_description
1 polymer ?
#
loop_
_entity_poly.entity_id
_entity_poly.type
_entity_poly.pdbx_seq_one_letter_code
_entity_poly.pdbx_strand_id
1 'polypeptide(L)'
;MSSALPPEQPGSPAPDEDAPPLEPDDADTGPVETAAAEPDPDGWGPQWDDPAPAQSTWAERFEAPLTISPRTVQRQRDPKPFVIGAAVVGVVALVGGLVFWWTTRPPSQDPEPLTAQPSTSATPEPENAEESAQLLRQVPKGYPAGSCEPVDPSEDALAQVVCERNTDPGGPVSATYTLVGDRSALDAGFGAAMAGATRVNCPGNIQSPGPWRRNATPDRISGQLFCGLQDGQPVVVWTDDVKMTVSAVRAGPEGPTFPQLYAWWSSHS
;
A
#
# COMPACT_ATOMS: atom_id res chain seq x y z
N MET A 1 -51.74 41.30 8.54
CA MET A 1 -51.48 41.48 9.99
C MET A 1 -51.58 40.10 10.61
N SER A 2 -50.52 39.41 11.02
CA SER A 2 -49.18 39.86 11.43
C SER A 2 -48.13 38.82 11.04
N SER A 3 -46.99 39.28 10.52
CA SER A 3 -45.77 38.49 10.36
C SER A 3 -45.03 38.46 11.71
N ALA A 4 -44.68 37.29 12.20
CA ALA A 4 -43.84 37.13 13.40
C ALA A 4 -42.36 37.17 12.99
N LEU A 5 -41.62 38.09 13.60
CA LEU A 5 -40.16 38.24 13.48
C LEU A 5 -39.44 37.11 14.23
N PRO A 6 -38.30 36.62 13.72
CA PRO A 6 -37.42 35.71 14.46
C PRO A 6 -36.65 36.47 15.57
N PRO A 7 -36.29 35.79 16.68
CA PRO A 7 -35.53 36.41 17.77
C PRO A 7 -34.05 36.64 17.38
N GLU A 8 -33.56 37.85 17.67
CA GLU A 8 -32.15 38.24 17.61
C GLU A 8 -31.29 37.39 18.55
N GLN A 9 -30.22 36.80 18.01
CA GLN A 9 -29.16 36.18 18.81
C GLN A 9 -28.20 37.27 19.31
N PRO A 10 -27.85 37.30 20.61
CA PRO A 10 -26.82 38.19 21.13
C PRO A 10 -25.44 37.80 20.58
N GLY A 11 -24.73 38.79 20.05
CA GLY A 11 -23.41 38.63 19.44
C GLY A 11 -22.35 38.10 20.40
N SER A 12 -21.47 37.25 19.87
CA SER A 12 -20.28 36.77 20.57
C SER A 12 -19.36 37.93 20.97
N PRO A 13 -18.78 37.93 22.18
CA PRO A 13 -17.74 38.88 22.54
C PRO A 13 -16.47 38.65 21.72
N ALA A 14 -15.84 39.74 21.29
CA ALA A 14 -14.56 39.77 20.61
C ALA A 14 -13.44 39.19 21.51
N PRO A 15 -12.36 38.62 20.93
CA PRO A 15 -11.23 38.15 21.71
C PRO A 15 -10.43 39.33 22.29
N ASP A 16 -10.12 39.24 23.59
CA ASP A 16 -9.25 40.17 24.30
C ASP A 16 -7.84 40.21 23.67
N GLU A 17 -7.54 41.31 22.97
CA GLU A 17 -6.21 41.74 22.58
C GLU A 17 -5.52 42.39 23.81
N ASP A 18 -4.93 41.61 24.72
CA ASP A 18 -3.90 42.10 25.67
C ASP A 18 -3.29 40.93 26.49
N ALA A 19 -2.59 40.01 25.81
CA ALA A 19 -1.69 39.07 26.48
C ALA A 19 -0.25 39.29 25.99
N PRO A 20 0.72 39.60 26.88
CA PRO A 20 2.12 39.77 26.48
C PRO A 20 2.70 38.41 26.02
N PRO A 21 3.64 38.40 25.05
CA PRO A 21 4.29 37.17 24.60
C PRO A 21 5.07 36.51 25.75
N LEU A 22 4.87 35.22 25.97
CA LEU A 22 5.75 34.41 26.80
C LEU A 22 7.06 34.20 26.02
N GLU A 23 8.12 34.87 26.46
CA GLU A 23 9.48 34.62 25.98
C GLU A 23 9.94 33.22 26.44
N PRO A 24 10.59 32.42 25.57
CA PRO A 24 11.20 31.16 25.99
C PRO A 24 12.44 31.44 26.84
N ASP A 25 12.48 30.88 28.06
CA ASP A 25 13.60 30.94 28.98
C ASP A 25 14.74 30.04 28.47
N ASP A 26 15.68 30.61 27.72
CA ASP A 26 16.93 29.98 27.31
C ASP A 26 17.96 30.03 28.46
N ALA A 27 17.81 29.17 29.47
CA ALA A 27 18.87 28.91 30.45
C ALA A 27 18.64 27.63 31.27
N ASP A 28 18.82 26.43 30.69
CA ASP A 28 19.32 25.30 31.49
C ASP A 28 19.99 24.22 30.61
N THR A 29 21.27 24.40 30.30
CA THR A 29 22.15 23.34 29.80
C THR A 29 23.37 23.22 30.71
N GLY A 30 23.10 22.89 31.98
CA GLY A 30 24.11 22.36 32.90
C GLY A 30 24.16 20.82 32.86
N PRO A 31 25.33 20.19 33.04
CA PRO A 31 25.39 18.75 33.26
C PRO A 31 24.71 18.39 34.58
N VAL A 32 23.80 17.41 34.55
CA VAL A 32 23.19 16.87 35.78
C VAL A 32 24.27 16.14 36.58
N GLU A 33 24.82 16.81 37.60
CA GLU A 33 25.61 16.14 38.64
C GLU A 33 24.69 15.19 39.42
N THR A 34 25.02 13.91 39.40
CA THR A 34 24.30 12.89 40.16
C THR A 34 24.67 13.05 41.62
N ALA A 35 23.80 13.68 42.41
CA ALA A 35 23.95 13.71 43.86
C ALA A 35 23.87 12.27 44.40
N ALA A 36 24.98 11.77 44.94
CA ALA A 36 25.00 10.56 45.73
C ALA A 36 24.20 10.81 47.03
N ALA A 37 23.19 9.98 47.30
CA ALA A 37 22.42 10.08 48.53
C ALA A 37 23.29 9.69 49.73
N GLU A 38 23.49 10.63 50.66
CA GLU A 38 24.04 10.34 51.99
C GLU A 38 22.98 9.63 52.85
N PRO A 39 23.33 8.58 53.62
CA PRO A 39 22.37 7.86 54.45
C PRO A 39 22.04 8.63 55.74
N ASP A 40 20.75 8.86 55.95
CA ASP A 40 20.12 9.44 57.15
C ASP A 40 20.35 8.55 58.41
N PRO A 41 20.78 9.09 59.56
CA PRO A 41 21.10 8.31 60.76
C PRO A 41 19.90 7.81 61.58
N ASP A 42 18.66 8.23 61.26
CA ASP A 42 17.47 7.98 62.09
C ASP A 42 16.43 7.04 61.44
N GLY A 43 16.88 5.87 60.98
CA GLY A 43 16.28 4.55 61.27
C GLY A 43 14.76 4.28 61.15
N TRP A 44 13.96 4.98 60.35
CA TRP A 44 12.56 4.59 60.06
C TRP A 44 12.23 4.65 58.56
N GLY A 45 12.47 3.53 57.86
CA GLY A 45 12.00 3.28 56.50
C GLY A 45 11.39 1.87 56.39
N PRO A 46 10.44 1.63 55.46
CA PRO A 46 9.78 0.33 55.32
C PRO A 46 10.78 -0.74 54.87
N GLN A 47 10.89 -1.81 55.67
CA GLN A 47 11.71 -2.97 55.38
C GLN A 47 11.14 -3.71 54.16
N TRP A 48 11.76 -3.54 53.00
CA TRP A 48 11.65 -4.49 51.91
C TRP A 48 12.82 -5.45 52.07
N ASP A 49 12.52 -6.75 52.22
CA ASP A 49 13.53 -7.80 52.19
C ASP A 49 14.15 -7.87 50.79
N ASP A 50 15.27 -7.17 50.59
CA ASP A 50 16.10 -7.27 49.38
C ASP A 50 17.01 -8.52 49.48
N PRO A 51 16.96 -9.46 48.52
CA PRO A 51 18.05 -10.39 48.31
C PRO A 51 19.27 -9.64 47.72
N ALA A 52 20.46 -9.99 48.19
CA ALA A 52 21.76 -9.43 47.83
C ALA A 52 21.93 -9.09 46.33
N PRO A 53 22.71 -8.04 45.99
CA PRO A 53 22.88 -7.63 44.60
C PRO A 53 23.53 -8.75 43.78
N ALA A 54 22.78 -9.26 42.82
CA ALA A 54 23.33 -10.08 41.75
C ALA A 54 24.37 -9.24 41.02
N GLN A 55 25.63 -9.67 41.14
CA GLN A 55 26.76 -9.05 40.48
C GLN A 55 26.47 -8.98 38.98
N SER A 56 26.70 -7.80 38.41
CA SER A 56 26.41 -7.46 37.01
C SER A 56 27.13 -8.39 36.05
N THR A 57 26.39 -9.35 35.48
CA THR A 57 26.83 -10.26 34.41
C THR A 57 27.02 -9.56 33.04
N TRP A 58 26.91 -8.23 33.00
CA TRP A 58 27.01 -7.43 31.77
C TRP A 58 28.44 -7.11 31.33
N ALA A 59 29.44 -7.25 32.22
CA ALA A 59 30.83 -6.94 31.92
C ALA A 59 31.63 -8.13 31.33
N GLU A 60 31.24 -9.38 31.60
CA GLU A 60 31.99 -10.57 31.12
C GLU A 60 31.59 -11.05 29.71
N ARG A 61 30.55 -10.45 29.10
CA ARG A 61 30.03 -10.87 27.79
C ARG A 61 30.81 -10.34 26.58
N PHE A 62 31.86 -9.54 26.80
CA PHE A 62 32.71 -8.99 25.72
C PHE A 62 34.15 -9.51 25.71
N GLU A 63 34.52 -10.39 26.65
CA GLU A 63 35.89 -10.91 26.79
C GLU A 63 36.03 -12.34 26.21
N ALA A 64 35.30 -12.68 25.14
CA ALA A 64 35.49 -13.93 24.41
C ALA A 64 36.00 -13.62 23.00
N PRO A 65 37.14 -14.19 22.54
CA PRO A 65 37.54 -14.05 21.15
C PRO A 65 36.45 -14.66 20.26
N LEU A 66 35.96 -13.89 19.30
CA LEU A 66 35.01 -14.35 18.28
C LEU A 66 35.67 -15.41 17.40
N THR A 67 35.76 -16.65 17.86
CA THR A 67 36.10 -17.79 17.03
C THR A 67 34.91 -18.14 16.17
N ILE A 68 34.84 -17.54 14.98
CA ILE A 68 33.91 -17.91 13.92
C ILE A 68 34.27 -19.34 13.49
N SER A 69 33.53 -20.33 13.99
CA SER A 69 33.54 -21.67 13.42
C SER A 69 32.78 -21.61 12.10
N PRO A 70 33.43 -21.84 10.93
CA PRO A 70 32.70 -21.88 9.68
C PRO A 70 31.74 -23.07 9.74
N ARG A 71 30.43 -22.78 9.72
CA ARG A 71 29.42 -23.81 9.44
C ARG A 71 29.67 -24.32 8.02
N THR A 72 30.17 -25.54 7.89
CA THR A 72 30.23 -26.22 6.60
C THR A 72 28.80 -26.40 6.11
N VAL A 73 28.42 -25.65 5.08
CA VAL A 73 27.15 -25.83 4.37
C VAL A 73 27.20 -27.20 3.71
N GLN A 74 26.51 -28.19 4.27
CA GLN A 74 26.24 -29.43 3.57
C GLN A 74 25.28 -29.12 2.43
N ARG A 75 25.85 -28.92 1.23
CA ARG A 75 25.14 -28.79 -0.02
C ARG A 75 24.46 -30.12 -0.32
N GLN A 76 23.19 -30.26 0.07
CA GLN A 76 22.36 -31.39 -0.31
C GLN A 76 22.23 -31.38 -1.83
N ARG A 77 23.02 -32.23 -2.49
CA ARG A 77 22.91 -32.52 -3.92
C ARG A 77 21.72 -33.45 -4.08
N ASP A 78 20.59 -32.91 -4.51
CA ASP A 78 19.51 -33.71 -5.08
C ASP A 78 19.91 -34.18 -6.49
N PRO A 79 19.91 -35.49 -6.77
CA PRO A 79 20.11 -36.00 -8.11
C PRO A 79 18.75 -36.38 -8.71
N LYS A 80 18.21 -35.54 -9.60
CA LYS A 80 17.23 -35.99 -10.59
C LYS A 80 17.52 -35.35 -11.95
N PRO A 81 17.78 -36.15 -13.00
CA PRO A 81 18.00 -35.65 -14.35
C PRO A 81 16.66 -35.50 -15.07
N PHE A 82 16.42 -34.34 -15.69
CA PHE A 82 15.39 -34.21 -16.72
C PHE A 82 15.93 -33.44 -17.93
N VAL A 83 16.36 -34.24 -18.90
CA VAL A 83 16.19 -34.11 -20.36
C VAL A 83 16.00 -32.69 -20.90
N ILE A 84 17.09 -32.19 -21.49
CA ILE A 84 17.07 -31.13 -22.50
C ILE A 84 16.40 -31.72 -23.75
N GLY A 85 15.19 -31.25 -24.05
CA GLY A 85 14.46 -31.54 -25.28
C GLY A 85 14.08 -30.23 -25.96
N ALA A 86 14.68 -29.99 -27.12
CA ALA A 86 14.56 -28.78 -27.93
C ALA A 86 13.13 -28.52 -28.43
N ALA A 87 12.75 -27.24 -28.49
CA ALA A 87 11.77 -26.73 -29.45
C ALA A 87 12.07 -25.25 -29.78
N VAL A 88 13.13 -25.04 -30.55
CA VAL A 88 13.25 -23.87 -31.42
C VAL A 88 12.27 -24.11 -32.57
N VAL A 89 11.14 -23.39 -32.60
CA VAL A 89 10.41 -22.85 -33.78
C VAL A 89 9.12 -22.22 -33.25
N GLY A 90 9.00 -20.90 -33.35
CA GLY A 90 7.77 -20.18 -32.97
C GLY A 90 7.86 -18.65 -33.00
N VAL A 91 8.99 -18.06 -33.40
CA VAL A 91 9.22 -16.60 -33.34
C VAL A 91 8.78 -15.85 -34.61
N VAL A 92 7.98 -16.44 -35.51
CA VAL A 92 7.52 -15.73 -36.74
C VAL A 92 5.99 -15.64 -36.88
N ALA A 93 5.19 -16.22 -35.98
CA ALA A 93 3.73 -16.20 -36.14
C ALA A 93 3.00 -15.00 -35.48
N LEU A 94 3.63 -14.25 -34.57
CA LEU A 94 2.93 -13.18 -33.83
C LEU A 94 2.99 -11.80 -34.49
N VAL A 95 3.94 -11.55 -35.40
CA VAL A 95 3.94 -10.33 -36.22
C VAL A 95 3.09 -10.51 -37.49
N GLY A 96 2.91 -11.75 -37.98
CA GLY A 96 2.02 -12.07 -39.08
C GLY A 96 0.53 -12.07 -38.71
N GLY A 97 0.20 -12.48 -37.47
CA GLY A 97 -1.19 -12.54 -36.99
C GLY A 97 -1.83 -11.15 -36.81
N LEU A 98 -1.07 -10.15 -36.36
CA LEU A 98 -1.59 -8.79 -36.19
C LEU A 98 -1.81 -8.05 -37.52
N VAL A 99 -1.01 -8.35 -38.54
CA VAL A 99 -1.20 -7.79 -39.90
C VAL A 99 -2.29 -8.53 -40.67
N PHE A 100 -2.40 -9.86 -40.51
CA PHE A 100 -3.42 -10.66 -41.20
C PHE A 100 -4.84 -10.36 -40.69
N TRP A 101 -5.01 -10.16 -39.39
CA TRP A 101 -6.31 -9.79 -38.82
C TRP A 101 -6.73 -8.36 -39.20
N TRP A 102 -5.77 -7.47 -39.46
CA TRP A 102 -6.05 -6.11 -39.90
C TRP A 102 -6.26 -5.97 -41.42
N THR A 103 -5.76 -6.91 -42.23
CA THR A 103 -5.85 -6.86 -43.71
C THR A 103 -6.93 -7.75 -44.34
N THR A 104 -7.53 -8.67 -43.59
CA THR A 104 -8.60 -9.57 -44.09
C THR A 104 -9.98 -9.22 -43.57
N ARG A 105 -10.36 -7.94 -43.60
CA ARG A 105 -11.78 -7.56 -43.64
C ARG A 105 -12.29 -7.81 -45.07
N PRO A 106 -13.15 -8.82 -45.34
CA PRO A 106 -13.79 -8.90 -46.65
C PRO A 106 -14.70 -7.67 -46.85
N PRO A 107 -14.68 -7.01 -48.02
CA PRO A 107 -15.74 -6.09 -48.37
C PRO A 107 -16.99 -6.92 -48.65
N SER A 108 -17.90 -6.99 -47.68
CA SER A 108 -19.21 -7.57 -47.90
C SER A 108 -20.03 -6.63 -48.76
N GLN A 109 -20.15 -7.07 -50.00
CA GLN A 109 -21.01 -6.66 -51.10
C GLN A 109 -22.41 -6.23 -50.64
N ASP A 110 -22.87 -5.09 -51.16
CA ASP A 110 -24.31 -4.76 -51.26
C ASP A 110 -25.03 -5.83 -52.10
N PRO A 111 -26.19 -6.30 -51.65
CA PRO A 111 -27.38 -6.15 -52.47
C PRO A 111 -28.64 -5.74 -51.68
N GLU A 112 -29.27 -4.66 -52.18
CA GLU A 112 -30.70 -4.28 -52.23
C GLU A 112 -31.70 -4.54 -51.07
N PRO A 113 -32.71 -3.65 -50.94
CA PRO A 113 -33.40 -3.38 -49.68
C PRO A 113 -34.58 -4.31 -49.45
N LEU A 114 -34.62 -4.97 -48.29
CA LEU A 114 -35.88 -5.44 -47.72
C LEU A 114 -35.88 -5.25 -46.19
N THR A 115 -36.77 -4.35 -45.77
CA THR A 115 -37.44 -4.28 -44.46
C THR A 115 -36.56 -4.43 -43.22
N ALA A 116 -36.10 -3.29 -42.69
CA ALA A 116 -35.42 -3.20 -41.42
C ALA A 116 -36.31 -3.65 -40.25
N GLN A 117 -35.98 -4.80 -39.65
CA GLN A 117 -36.25 -5.08 -38.25
C GLN A 117 -34.99 -4.70 -37.45
N PRO A 118 -35.09 -4.00 -36.30
CA PRO A 118 -33.93 -3.71 -35.49
C PRO A 118 -33.47 -4.99 -34.80
N SER A 119 -32.43 -5.63 -35.34
CA SER A 119 -31.69 -6.66 -34.63
C SER A 119 -30.68 -5.96 -33.72
N THR A 120 -30.99 -5.92 -32.42
CA THR A 120 -30.07 -5.49 -31.38
C THR A 120 -28.90 -6.47 -31.33
N SER A 121 -27.78 -6.13 -31.95
CA SER A 121 -26.50 -6.81 -31.72
C SER A 121 -26.06 -6.50 -30.30
N ALA A 122 -26.34 -7.40 -29.36
CA ALA A 122 -25.75 -7.36 -28.03
C ALA A 122 -24.26 -7.72 -28.16
N THR A 123 -23.39 -6.75 -27.93
CA THR A 123 -21.99 -7.02 -27.55
C THR A 123 -22.02 -7.97 -26.36
N PRO A 124 -21.28 -9.10 -26.38
CA PRO A 124 -21.18 -9.95 -25.20
C PRO A 124 -20.60 -9.12 -24.06
N GLU A 125 -21.38 -8.99 -22.99
CA GLU A 125 -20.94 -8.39 -21.74
C GLU A 125 -19.81 -9.27 -21.18
N PRO A 126 -18.66 -8.71 -20.78
CA PRO A 126 -17.59 -9.51 -20.21
C PRO A 126 -18.11 -10.24 -18.96
N GLU A 127 -17.71 -11.50 -18.76
CA GLU A 127 -18.23 -12.37 -17.70
C GLU A 127 -18.11 -11.77 -16.29
N ASN A 128 -17.22 -10.78 -16.11
CA ASN A 128 -16.93 -10.10 -14.83
C ASN A 128 -17.36 -8.61 -14.83
N ALA A 129 -18.37 -8.23 -15.62
CA ALA A 129 -18.77 -6.84 -15.76
C ALA A 129 -19.26 -6.21 -14.44
N GLU A 130 -20.01 -6.98 -13.64
CA GLU A 130 -20.56 -6.50 -12.36
C GLU A 130 -19.45 -6.29 -11.33
N GLU A 131 -18.53 -7.25 -11.21
CA GLU A 131 -17.37 -7.23 -10.32
C GLU A 131 -16.40 -6.12 -10.72
N SER A 132 -16.21 -5.90 -12.03
CA SER A 132 -15.42 -4.79 -12.55
C SER A 132 -16.05 -3.45 -12.19
N ALA A 133 -17.38 -3.31 -12.35
CA ALA A 133 -18.09 -2.11 -11.94
C ALA A 133 -18.04 -1.90 -10.41
N GLN A 134 -18.09 -2.98 -9.62
CA GLN A 134 -17.88 -2.93 -8.17
C GLN A 134 -16.48 -2.43 -7.84
N LEU A 135 -15.45 -2.98 -8.47
CA LEU A 135 -14.06 -2.61 -8.23
C LEU A 135 -13.79 -1.15 -8.61
N LEU A 136 -14.32 -0.69 -9.75
CA LEU A 136 -14.21 0.71 -10.19
C LEU A 136 -14.80 1.71 -9.17
N ARG A 137 -15.85 1.34 -8.43
CA ARG A 137 -16.39 2.19 -7.34
C ARG A 137 -15.47 2.29 -6.12
N GLN A 138 -14.49 1.39 -6.00
CA GLN A 138 -13.54 1.37 -4.89
C GLN A 138 -12.21 2.06 -5.22
N VAL A 139 -11.94 2.31 -6.50
CA VAL A 139 -10.73 3.01 -6.94
C VAL A 139 -10.71 4.42 -6.34
N PRO A 140 -9.56 4.86 -5.79
CA PRO A 140 -9.37 6.22 -5.32
C PRO A 140 -9.76 7.30 -6.34
N LYS A 141 -10.02 8.51 -5.87
CA LYS A 141 -10.22 9.67 -6.75
C LYS A 141 -8.90 10.12 -7.39
N GLY A 142 -9.00 11.07 -8.32
CA GLY A 142 -7.83 11.64 -9.02
C GLY A 142 -7.46 10.95 -10.33
N TYR A 143 -8.16 9.88 -10.72
CA TYR A 143 -8.01 9.26 -12.04
C TYR A 143 -8.93 9.94 -13.06
N PRO A 144 -8.41 10.38 -14.23
CA PRO A 144 -9.25 10.89 -15.31
C PRO A 144 -10.27 9.85 -15.81
N ALA A 145 -11.38 10.31 -16.37
CA ALA A 145 -12.37 9.43 -16.97
C ALA A 145 -11.73 8.57 -18.07
N GLY A 146 -11.95 7.25 -18.02
CA GLY A 146 -11.37 6.30 -18.97
C GLY A 146 -9.92 5.90 -18.70
N SER A 147 -9.26 6.46 -17.67
CA SER A 147 -7.88 6.07 -17.33
C SER A 147 -7.77 4.76 -16.55
N CYS A 148 -8.89 4.21 -16.09
CA CYS A 148 -8.97 2.93 -15.39
C CYS A 148 -9.78 1.95 -16.22
N GLU A 149 -9.13 0.92 -16.74
CA GLU A 149 -9.74 -0.06 -17.64
C GLU A 149 -9.79 -1.44 -16.97
N PRO A 150 -10.96 -2.13 -17.02
CA PRO A 150 -11.03 -3.54 -16.66
C PRO A 150 -10.12 -4.37 -17.56
N VAL A 151 -9.42 -5.33 -16.97
CA VAL A 151 -8.59 -6.31 -17.66
C VAL A 151 -9.00 -7.72 -17.25
N ASP A 152 -8.56 -8.73 -17.99
CA ASP A 152 -8.75 -10.12 -17.60
C ASP A 152 -8.14 -10.34 -16.20
N PRO A 153 -8.94 -10.80 -15.21
CA PRO A 153 -8.43 -11.00 -13.87
C PRO A 153 -7.37 -12.10 -13.85
N SER A 154 -6.39 -11.93 -12.95
CA SER A 154 -5.44 -13.00 -12.62
C SER A 154 -6.17 -14.20 -12.01
N GLU A 155 -5.49 -15.36 -11.94
CA GLU A 155 -6.01 -16.53 -11.23
C GLU A 155 -6.50 -16.14 -9.81
N ASP A 156 -7.67 -16.65 -9.43
CA ASP A 156 -8.35 -16.39 -8.15
C ASP A 156 -8.86 -14.95 -7.91
N ALA A 157 -8.76 -14.06 -8.90
CA ALA A 157 -9.39 -12.74 -8.87
C ALA A 157 -10.76 -12.73 -9.54
N LEU A 158 -11.70 -11.99 -8.96
CA LEU A 158 -13.05 -11.78 -9.50
C LEU A 158 -13.06 -10.68 -10.56
N ALA A 159 -12.26 -9.63 -10.35
CA ALA A 159 -12.08 -8.56 -11.31
C ALA A 159 -10.71 -7.91 -11.11
N GLN A 160 -10.16 -7.35 -12.18
CA GLN A 160 -8.96 -6.55 -12.12
C GLN A 160 -9.13 -5.30 -12.99
N VAL A 161 -8.61 -4.19 -12.49
CA VAL A 161 -8.60 -2.91 -13.19
C VAL A 161 -7.18 -2.37 -13.17
N VAL A 162 -6.70 -1.94 -14.34
CA VAL A 162 -5.43 -1.23 -14.47
C VAL A 162 -5.74 0.23 -14.73
N CYS A 163 -5.13 1.10 -13.93
CA CYS A 163 -5.24 2.53 -14.10
C CYS A 163 -3.91 3.13 -14.57
N GLU A 164 -4.01 4.12 -15.45
CA GLU A 164 -2.91 4.99 -15.85
C GLU A 164 -2.60 6.03 -14.74
N ARG A 165 -2.05 7.18 -15.14
CA ARG A 165 -1.58 8.22 -14.22
C ARG A 165 -2.75 8.85 -13.46
N ASN A 166 -2.61 8.91 -12.13
CA ASN A 166 -3.43 9.74 -11.28
C ASN A 166 -2.94 11.20 -11.35
N THR A 167 -3.87 12.16 -11.43
CA THR A 167 -3.55 13.58 -11.62
C THR A 167 -3.38 14.35 -10.31
N ASP A 168 -3.67 13.75 -9.16
CA ASP A 168 -3.50 14.41 -7.87
C ASP A 168 -2.01 14.54 -7.52
N PRO A 169 -1.62 15.57 -6.72
CA PRO A 169 -0.23 15.75 -6.31
C PRO A 169 0.33 14.51 -5.61
N GLY A 170 1.47 14.02 -6.09
CA GLY A 170 2.09 12.81 -5.55
C GLY A 170 1.43 11.49 -6.02
N GLY A 171 0.46 11.56 -6.93
CA GLY A 171 -0.26 10.41 -7.44
C GLY A 171 0.62 9.45 -8.26
N PRO A 172 0.25 8.15 -8.32
CA PRO A 172 0.98 7.16 -9.09
C PRO A 172 0.90 7.40 -10.60
N VAL A 173 1.88 6.88 -11.32
CA VAL A 173 1.85 6.85 -12.80
C VAL A 173 1.12 5.63 -13.34
N SER A 174 1.00 4.58 -12.53
CA SER A 174 0.17 3.42 -12.82
C SER A 174 -0.32 2.77 -11.55
N ALA A 175 -1.47 2.10 -11.64
CA ALA A 175 -2.03 1.34 -10.54
C ALA A 175 -2.72 0.07 -11.04
N THR A 176 -2.75 -0.94 -10.20
CA THR A 176 -3.53 -2.16 -10.39
C THR A 176 -4.38 -2.38 -9.16
N TYR A 177 -5.69 -2.53 -9.39
CA TYR A 177 -6.67 -2.86 -8.35
C TYR A 177 -7.24 -4.24 -8.68
N THR A 178 -7.36 -5.11 -7.69
CA THR A 178 -7.82 -6.50 -7.87
C THR A 178 -8.84 -6.82 -6.80
N LEU A 179 -10.05 -7.21 -7.22
CA LEU A 179 -11.12 -7.71 -6.36
C LEU A 179 -11.00 -9.23 -6.25
N VAL A 180 -11.12 -9.77 -5.04
CA VAL A 180 -11.06 -11.22 -4.77
C VAL A 180 -12.28 -11.68 -3.99
N GLY A 181 -12.55 -12.99 -4.00
CA GLY A 181 -13.75 -13.56 -3.38
C GLY A 181 -13.63 -13.82 -1.88
N ASP A 182 -12.42 -14.04 -1.38
CA ASP A 182 -12.21 -14.43 0.03
C ASP A 182 -10.83 -14.00 0.57
N ARG A 183 -10.63 -14.25 1.87
CA ARG A 183 -9.40 -13.86 2.58
C ARG A 183 -8.17 -14.62 2.09
N SER A 184 -8.31 -15.89 1.69
CA SER A 184 -7.17 -16.67 1.18
C SER A 184 -6.67 -16.09 -0.14
N ALA A 185 -7.60 -15.77 -1.05
CA ALA A 185 -7.29 -15.08 -2.29
C ALA A 185 -6.73 -13.66 -2.06
N LEU A 186 -7.18 -12.97 -1.00
CA LEU A 186 -6.67 -11.64 -0.63
C LEU A 186 -5.21 -11.70 -0.17
N ASP A 187 -4.88 -12.67 0.68
CA ASP A 187 -3.51 -12.88 1.17
C ASP A 187 -2.57 -13.35 0.04
N ALA A 188 -3.06 -14.23 -0.85
CA ALA A 188 -2.32 -14.67 -2.03
C ALA A 188 -2.07 -13.51 -3.02
N GLY A 189 -3.11 -12.73 -3.32
CA GLY A 189 -3.02 -11.55 -4.19
C GLY A 189 -2.08 -10.48 -3.62
N PHE A 190 -2.09 -10.26 -2.31
CA PHE A 190 -1.15 -9.36 -1.65
C PHE A 190 0.30 -9.87 -1.78
N GLY A 191 0.53 -11.16 -1.55
CA GLY A 191 1.82 -11.82 -1.77
C GLY A 191 2.33 -11.66 -3.20
N ALA A 192 1.45 -11.89 -4.18
CA ALA A 192 1.75 -11.74 -5.60
C ALA A 192 2.06 -10.28 -5.98
N ALA A 193 1.31 -9.31 -5.46
CA ALA A 193 1.53 -7.89 -5.73
C ALA A 193 2.86 -7.36 -5.13
N MET A 194 3.36 -7.97 -4.07
CA MET A 194 4.68 -7.68 -3.51
C MET A 194 5.82 -8.39 -4.25
N ALA A 195 5.52 -9.38 -5.08
CA ALA A 195 6.54 -10.19 -5.75
C ALA A 195 7.40 -9.31 -6.68
N GLY A 196 8.72 -9.48 -6.59
CA GLY A 196 9.69 -8.69 -7.37
C GLY A 196 9.97 -7.28 -6.82
N ALA A 197 9.28 -6.85 -5.75
CA ALA A 197 9.63 -5.61 -5.05
C ALA A 197 10.62 -5.87 -3.90
N THR A 198 11.61 -5.00 -3.76
CA THR A 198 12.48 -4.96 -2.59
C THR A 198 11.77 -4.22 -1.47
N ARG A 199 11.50 -4.92 -0.37
CA ARG A 199 10.88 -4.35 0.83
C ARG A 199 11.75 -3.26 1.45
N VAL A 200 11.13 -2.12 1.78
CA VAL A 200 11.75 -1.03 2.55
C VAL A 200 10.81 -0.57 3.65
N ASN A 201 11.33 0.16 4.64
CA ASN A 201 10.45 0.82 5.61
C ASN A 201 9.60 1.87 4.90
N CYS A 202 8.32 1.95 5.26
CA CYS A 202 7.47 3.03 4.82
C CYS A 202 7.99 4.38 5.34
N PRO A 203 7.75 5.50 4.64
CA PRO A 203 8.05 6.83 5.14
C PRO A 203 7.58 7.04 6.59
N GLY A 204 8.41 7.70 7.40
CA GLY A 204 8.23 7.76 8.85
C GLY A 204 8.89 6.58 9.61
N ASN A 205 9.73 5.79 8.94
CA ASN A 205 10.42 4.62 9.51
C ASN A 205 9.46 3.54 10.05
N ILE A 206 8.30 3.40 9.39
CA ILE A 206 7.28 2.42 9.75
C ILE A 206 7.66 1.07 9.11
N GLN A 207 7.60 -0.01 9.90
CA GLN A 207 7.94 -1.34 9.43
C GLN A 207 6.94 -1.82 8.35
N SER A 208 7.48 -2.45 7.30
CA SER A 208 6.74 -2.99 6.17
C SER A 208 7.00 -4.50 6.04
N PRO A 209 6.01 -5.33 5.65
CA PRO A 209 4.59 -5.01 5.68
C PRO A 209 4.08 -4.80 7.11
N GLY A 210 2.95 -4.10 7.28
CA GLY A 210 2.32 -3.89 8.57
C GLY A 210 0.85 -3.49 8.46
N PRO A 211 0.10 -3.48 9.57
CA PRO A 211 -1.31 -3.11 9.56
C PRO A 211 -1.47 -1.61 9.23
N TRP A 212 -2.48 -1.29 8.42
CA TRP A 212 -2.87 0.11 8.17
C TRP A 212 -4.32 0.37 8.57
N ARG A 213 -4.67 1.66 8.64
CA ARG A 213 -5.96 2.14 9.11
C ARG A 213 -6.41 3.28 8.23
N ARG A 214 -7.71 3.35 7.91
CA ARG A 214 -8.27 4.52 7.21
C ARG A 214 -8.22 5.75 8.09
N ASN A 215 -8.09 6.91 7.45
CA ASN A 215 -8.20 8.20 8.12
C ASN A 215 -9.56 8.42 8.81
N ALA A 216 -10.64 7.92 8.19
CA ALA A 216 -11.99 8.04 8.73
C ALA A 216 -12.26 7.13 9.94
N THR A 217 -11.47 6.06 10.13
CA THR A 217 -11.65 5.09 11.21
C THR A 217 -10.29 4.67 11.80
N PRO A 218 -9.58 5.58 12.49
CA PRO A 218 -8.21 5.35 12.96
C PRO A 218 -8.14 4.31 14.08
N ASP A 219 -9.26 3.91 14.68
CA ASP A 219 -9.30 2.89 15.73
C ASP A 219 -9.43 1.46 15.18
N ARG A 220 -9.62 1.29 13.86
CA ARG A 220 -9.76 -0.03 13.24
C ARG A 220 -8.69 -0.31 12.19
N ILE A 221 -8.09 -1.49 12.28
CA ILE A 221 -7.24 -2.03 11.22
C ILE A 221 -8.11 -2.30 9.99
N SER A 222 -7.67 -1.78 8.85
CA SER A 222 -8.38 -1.85 7.57
C SER A 222 -7.75 -2.86 6.60
N GLY A 223 -6.51 -3.25 6.84
CA GLY A 223 -5.81 -4.29 6.11
C GLY A 223 -4.30 -4.23 6.35
N GLN A 224 -3.54 -4.74 5.39
CA GLN A 224 -2.07 -4.78 5.39
C GLN A 224 -1.51 -3.82 4.35
N LEU A 225 -0.40 -3.17 4.69
CA LEU A 225 0.32 -2.20 3.86
C LEU A 225 1.75 -2.68 3.66
N PHE A 226 2.23 -2.54 2.43
CA PHE A 226 3.59 -2.80 2.04
C PHE A 226 4.15 -1.60 1.28
N CYS A 227 5.36 -1.23 1.69
CA CYS A 227 6.23 -0.29 0.99
C CYS A 227 7.42 -1.03 0.41
N GLY A 228 7.69 -0.80 -0.87
CA GLY A 228 8.81 -1.41 -1.57
C GLY A 228 9.34 -0.56 -2.72
N LEU A 229 10.42 -1.07 -3.31
CA LEU A 229 10.99 -0.57 -4.55
C LEU A 229 10.91 -1.69 -5.58
N GLN A 230 10.23 -1.44 -6.71
CA GLN A 230 10.25 -2.35 -7.85
C GLN A 230 11.02 -1.69 -8.98
N ASP A 231 12.03 -2.39 -9.50
CA ASP A 231 12.95 -1.86 -10.53
C ASP A 231 13.62 -0.52 -10.15
N GLY A 232 13.72 -0.26 -8.84
CA GLY A 232 14.25 0.99 -8.27
C GLY A 232 13.21 2.11 -8.07
N GLN A 233 11.96 1.91 -8.49
CA GLN A 233 10.89 2.90 -8.33
C GLN A 233 9.97 2.58 -7.13
N PRO A 234 9.46 3.60 -6.41
CA PRO A 234 8.50 3.41 -5.32
C PRO A 234 7.25 2.64 -5.74
N VAL A 235 6.89 1.65 -4.93
CA VAL A 235 5.61 0.93 -5.00
C VAL A 235 4.99 0.88 -3.60
N VAL A 236 3.69 1.16 -3.54
CA VAL A 236 2.87 0.99 -2.34
C VAL A 236 1.78 -0.02 -2.66
N VAL A 237 1.69 -1.07 -1.86
CA VAL A 237 0.70 -2.13 -2.01
C VAL A 237 -0.11 -2.24 -0.73
N TRP A 238 -1.43 -2.36 -0.80
CA TRP A 238 -2.25 -2.57 0.39
C TRP A 238 -3.46 -3.45 0.13
N THR A 239 -3.94 -4.11 1.18
CA THR A 239 -5.23 -4.80 1.18
C THR A 239 -6.32 -3.95 1.81
N ASP A 240 -7.54 -4.17 1.39
CA ASP A 240 -8.76 -3.69 2.03
C ASP A 240 -9.57 -4.90 2.48
N ASP A 241 -9.49 -5.25 3.77
CA ASP A 241 -10.01 -6.53 4.28
C ASP A 241 -11.55 -6.58 4.25
N VAL A 242 -12.22 -5.42 4.29
CA VAL A 242 -13.68 -5.34 4.19
C VAL A 242 -14.13 -5.39 2.74
N LYS A 243 -13.41 -4.71 1.84
CA LYS A 243 -13.79 -4.65 0.43
C LYS A 243 -13.23 -5.80 -0.42
N MET A 244 -12.38 -6.65 0.18
CA MET A 244 -11.69 -7.77 -0.48
C MET A 244 -10.89 -7.31 -1.72
N THR A 245 -10.10 -6.25 -1.55
CA THR A 245 -9.35 -5.64 -2.65
C THR A 245 -7.87 -5.56 -2.34
N VAL A 246 -7.04 -5.96 -3.30
CA VAL A 246 -5.60 -5.67 -3.32
C VAL A 246 -5.35 -4.50 -4.25
N SER A 247 -4.62 -3.49 -3.78
CA SER A 247 -4.26 -2.32 -4.57
C SER A 247 -2.75 -2.20 -4.62
N ALA A 248 -2.21 -1.95 -5.81
CA ALA A 248 -0.78 -1.73 -6.02
C ALA A 248 -0.59 -0.47 -6.87
N VAL A 249 0.11 0.53 -6.33
CA VAL A 249 0.36 1.81 -7.01
C VAL A 249 1.84 2.04 -7.17
N ARG A 250 2.24 2.57 -8.34
CA ARG A 250 3.63 2.69 -8.74
C ARG A 250 3.96 4.11 -9.13
N ALA A 251 5.11 4.61 -8.68
CA ALA A 251 5.62 5.90 -9.08
C ALA A 251 6.20 5.89 -10.49
N GLY A 252 6.81 4.78 -10.95
CA GLY A 252 7.54 4.76 -12.21
C GLY A 252 8.71 5.78 -12.27
N PRO A 253 9.43 5.85 -13.40
CA PRO A 253 10.69 6.60 -13.48
C PRO A 253 10.50 8.13 -13.47
N GLU A 254 9.37 8.62 -13.97
CA GLU A 254 9.04 10.06 -14.09
C GLU A 254 7.93 10.49 -13.12
N GLY A 255 7.71 9.71 -12.05
CA GLY A 255 6.64 9.97 -11.10
C GLY A 255 7.14 10.44 -9.74
N PRO A 256 6.27 10.35 -8.73
CA PRO A 256 6.54 10.90 -7.41
C PRO A 256 7.70 10.19 -6.71
N THR A 257 8.36 10.92 -5.81
CA THR A 257 9.25 10.31 -4.81
C THR A 257 8.45 9.40 -3.88
N PHE A 258 9.12 8.49 -3.15
CA PHE A 258 8.45 7.62 -2.18
C PHE A 258 7.61 8.42 -1.16
N PRO A 259 8.14 9.45 -0.48
CA PRO A 259 7.35 10.23 0.47
C PRO A 259 6.09 10.86 -0.15
N GLN A 260 6.17 11.31 -1.41
CA GLN A 260 5.02 11.86 -2.12
C GLN A 260 3.97 10.78 -2.44
N LEU A 261 4.39 9.62 -2.97
CA LEU A 261 3.47 8.52 -3.25
C LEU A 261 2.78 7.99 -1.98
N TYR A 262 3.53 7.89 -0.89
CA TYR A 262 3.00 7.48 0.39
C TYR A 262 2.02 8.50 0.98
N ALA A 263 2.30 9.80 0.85
CA ALA A 263 1.38 10.84 1.27
C ALA A 263 0.09 10.83 0.45
N TRP A 264 0.18 10.59 -0.86
CA TRP A 264 -0.99 10.38 -1.73
C TRP A 264 -1.80 9.17 -1.28
N TRP A 265 -1.16 8.01 -1.05
CA TRP A 265 -1.85 6.81 -0.57
C TRP A 265 -2.57 7.10 0.75
N SER A 266 -1.86 7.74 1.69
CA SER A 266 -2.39 8.05 3.02
C SER A 266 -3.65 8.92 2.95
N SER A 267 -3.77 9.83 1.97
CA SER A 267 -4.98 10.67 1.82
C SER A 267 -6.13 9.98 1.07
N HIS A 268 -5.86 8.87 0.40
CA HIS A 268 -6.80 8.17 -0.49
C HIS A 268 -7.26 6.79 0.01
N SER A 269 -6.68 6.30 1.11
CA SER A 269 -6.93 4.95 1.69
C SER A 269 -8.05 4.91 2.74
#